data_AF-A0A7S3MTR1-F1
#
_entry.id   AF-A0A7S3MTR1-F1
#
_cell.length_a   1.000
_cell.length_b   1.000
_cell.length_c   1.000
_cell.angle_alpha   90.00
_cell.angle_beta   90.00
_cell.angle_gamma   90.00
#
_symmetry.space_group_name_H-M   'P 1'
#
loop_
_entity.id
_entity.type
_entity.pdbx_description
1 polymer ?
#
loop_
_entity_poly.entity_id
_entity_poly.type
_entity_poly.pdbx_seq_one_letter_code
_entity_poly.pdbx_strand_id
1 'polypeptide(L)'
;KQDFSLNLQTNTSAEVDILKEEDDGVRRALKYKLLEQKEKLFYKVADRYGAPDAEYDRIFIKGHKRAITHLEWLPGNRQLMTSSKDCNLIMWDLESQAKLFFKGEKFNRAIQ
;
A
#
# COMPACT_ATOMS: atom_id res chain seq x y z
N LYS A 1 -15.47 -17.06 -9.19
CA LYS A 1 -15.25 -15.66 -8.71
C LYS A 1 -16.34 -15.25 -7.71
N GLN A 2 -16.58 -16.15 -6.75
CA GLN A 2 -17.46 -16.18 -5.58
C GLN A 2 -16.64 -17.18 -4.73
N ASP A 3 -15.97 -16.88 -3.61
CA ASP A 3 -16.38 -16.21 -2.39
C ASP A 3 -15.12 -15.80 -1.61
N PHE A 4 -14.40 -14.80 -2.09
CA PHE A 4 -13.25 -14.28 -1.34
C PHE A 4 -13.72 -13.42 -0.17
N SER A 5 -14.74 -12.58 -0.40
CA SER A 5 -15.26 -11.66 0.61
C SER A 5 -16.11 -12.33 1.69
N LEU A 6 -16.84 -13.40 1.34
CA LEU A 6 -17.72 -14.13 2.26
C LEU A 6 -16.91 -14.98 3.27
N ASN A 7 -15.79 -15.58 2.84
CA ASN A 7 -14.88 -16.32 3.72
C ASN A 7 -14.09 -15.43 4.68
N LEU A 8 -13.90 -14.15 4.35
CA LEU A 8 -13.26 -13.22 5.28
C LEU A 8 -14.21 -12.92 6.45
N GLN A 9 -15.49 -12.70 6.17
CA GLN A 9 -16.48 -12.36 7.20
C GLN A 9 -16.80 -13.52 8.14
N THR A 10 -16.87 -14.77 7.66
CA THR A 10 -17.11 -15.94 8.53
C THR A 10 -15.93 -16.26 9.45
N ASN A 11 -14.71 -15.91 9.05
CA ASN A 11 -13.50 -16.07 9.87
C ASN A 11 -13.13 -14.83 10.68
N THR A 12 -13.81 -13.68 10.50
CA THR A 12 -13.54 -12.45 11.28
C THR A 12 -14.16 -12.52 12.68
N SER A 13 -15.17 -13.37 12.90
CA SER A 13 -15.82 -13.53 14.22
C SER A 13 -15.07 -14.43 15.19
N ALA A 14 -14.13 -15.24 14.67
CA ALA A 14 -13.14 -15.88 15.51
C ALA A 14 -11.94 -14.95 15.53
N GLU A 15 -11.67 -14.31 16.66
CA GLU A 15 -10.34 -13.81 16.93
C GLU A 15 -9.38 -14.96 16.62
N VAL A 16 -8.67 -14.87 15.49
CA VAL A 16 -7.64 -15.85 15.18
C VAL A 16 -6.50 -15.48 16.10
N ASP A 17 -6.56 -15.97 17.34
CA ASP A 17 -5.45 -16.00 18.26
C ASP A 17 -4.40 -16.94 17.65
N ILE A 18 -3.62 -16.36 16.73
CA ILE A 18 -2.53 -17.02 16.00
C ILE A 18 -1.54 -17.64 16.99
N LEU A 19 -1.43 -17.03 18.17
CA LEU A 19 -0.56 -17.41 19.27
C LEU A 19 -1.40 -17.61 20.52
N LYS A 20 -1.35 -18.81 21.11
CA LYS A 20 -1.83 -19.00 22.48
C LYS A 20 -0.73 -18.59 23.44
N GLU A 21 -1.11 -18.12 24.62
CA GLU A 21 -0.16 -17.71 25.66
C GLU A 21 0.80 -18.86 26.04
N GLU A 22 0.31 -20.09 25.92
CA GLU A 22 0.98 -21.38 26.15
C GLU A 22 2.02 -21.80 25.07
N ASP A 23 2.10 -21.10 23.93
CA ASP A 23 3.00 -21.51 22.84
C ASP A 23 4.46 -21.12 23.11
N ASP A 24 5.37 -22.09 23.17
CA ASP A 24 6.81 -21.84 23.22
C ASP A 24 7.31 -21.05 22.01
N GLY A 25 8.41 -20.29 22.17
CA GLY A 25 8.96 -19.43 21.10
C GLY A 25 9.22 -20.14 19.77
N VAL A 26 9.65 -21.41 19.81
CA VAL A 26 9.85 -22.25 18.61
C VAL A 26 8.51 -22.58 17.93
N ARG A 27 7.48 -22.92 18.73
CA ARG A 27 6.14 -23.23 18.24
C ARG A 27 5.51 -22.01 17.58
N ARG A 28 5.72 -20.82 18.15
CA ARG A 28 5.30 -19.54 17.55
C ARG A 28 5.97 -19.33 16.18
N ALA A 29 7.29 -19.44 16.12
CA ALA A 29 8.04 -19.25 14.87
C ALA A 29 7.63 -20.24 13.76
N LEU A 30 7.35 -21.50 14.12
CA LEU A 30 6.92 -22.52 13.15
C LEU A 30 5.50 -22.24 12.63
N LYS A 31 4.58 -21.79 13.48
CA LYS A 31 3.24 -21.35 13.08
C LYS A 31 3.30 -20.17 12.10
N TYR A 32 4.16 -19.19 12.36
CA TYR A 32 4.38 -18.06 11.45
C TYR A 32 4.84 -18.51 10.06
N LYS A 33 5.87 -19.36 9.98
CA LYS A 33 6.37 -19.91 8.70
C LYS A 33 5.30 -20.70 7.94
N LEU A 34 4.48 -21.47 8.65
CA LEU A 34 3.43 -22.27 8.03
C LEU A 34 2.27 -21.41 7.52
N LEU A 35 1.94 -20.32 8.21
CA LEU A 35 0.94 -19.35 7.74
C LEU A 35 1.43 -18.57 6.53
N GLU A 36 2.72 -18.23 6.48
CA GLU A 36 3.37 -17.59 5.33
C GLU A 36 3.31 -18.50 4.09
N GLN A 37 3.71 -19.76 4.22
CA GLN A 37 3.65 -20.74 3.13
C GLN A 37 2.21 -20.99 2.63
N LYS A 38 1.22 -20.87 3.52
CA LYS A 38 -0.20 -21.06 3.18
C LYS A 38 -0.90 -19.78 2.71
N GLU A 39 -0.19 -18.67 2.56
CA GLU A 39 -0.74 -17.33 2.22
C GLU A 39 -1.88 -16.89 3.15
N LYS A 40 -1.89 -17.38 4.39
CA LYS A 40 -2.89 -17.07 5.43
C LYS A 40 -2.29 -16.30 6.59
N LEU A 41 -1.11 -15.72 6.39
CA LEU A 41 -0.45 -14.93 7.40
C LEU A 41 -1.06 -13.53 7.46
N PHE A 42 -1.83 -13.27 8.51
CA PHE A 42 -2.36 -11.95 8.82
C PHE A 42 -1.58 -11.35 9.99
N TYR A 43 -0.89 -10.25 9.74
CA TYR A 43 -0.22 -9.50 10.80
C TYR A 43 -1.21 -8.52 11.45
N LYS A 44 -1.38 -8.60 12.78
CA LYS A 44 -2.10 -7.59 13.57
C LYS A 44 -1.22 -6.35 13.76
N VAL A 45 -0.91 -5.66 12.66
CA VAL A 45 -0.10 -4.42 12.67
C VAL A 45 -0.98 -3.19 12.91
N ALA A 46 -2.28 -3.28 12.60
CA ALA A 46 -3.24 -2.19 12.80
C ALA A 46 -3.25 -1.69 14.25
N ASP A 47 -3.22 -2.58 15.24
CA ASP A 47 -3.13 -2.24 16.67
C ASP A 47 -1.91 -1.39 17.04
N ARG A 48 -0.85 -1.47 16.22
CA ARG A 48 0.41 -0.72 16.41
C ARG A 48 0.51 0.50 15.49
N TYR A 49 -0.38 0.63 14.52
CA TYR A 49 -0.43 1.78 13.62
C TYR A 49 -1.35 2.85 14.20
N GLY A 50 -0.73 3.81 14.88
CA GLY A 50 -1.36 5.08 15.25
C GLY A 50 -2.09 5.05 16.58
N ALA A 51 -1.51 5.75 17.55
CA ALA A 51 -2.34 6.32 18.61
C ALA A 51 -3.31 7.32 17.96
N PRO A 52 -4.55 7.46 18.45
CA PRO A 52 -5.51 8.44 17.92
C PRO A 52 -4.97 9.88 17.96
N ASP A 53 -3.99 10.15 18.83
CA ASP A 53 -3.29 11.43 18.97
C ASP A 53 -1.87 11.44 18.35
N ALA A 54 -1.52 10.45 17.55
CA ALA A 54 -0.22 10.45 16.87
C ALA A 54 -0.18 11.57 15.81
N GLU A 55 0.67 12.57 16.03
CA GLU A 55 0.97 13.59 15.04
C GLU A 55 1.88 12.98 13.96
N TYR A 56 1.36 12.90 12.74
CA TYR A 56 2.12 12.44 11.58
C TYR A 56 2.66 13.64 10.82
N ASP A 57 3.95 13.62 10.51
CA ASP A 57 4.55 14.60 9.61
C ASP A 57 3.97 14.40 8.20
N ARG A 58 3.28 15.43 7.68
CA ARG A 58 2.58 15.38 6.38
C ARG A 58 3.23 16.38 5.45
N ILE A 59 3.81 15.88 4.37
CA ILE A 59 4.45 16.70 3.35
C ILE A 59 3.46 16.91 2.19
N PHE A 60 3.18 18.18 1.88
CA PHE A 60 2.32 18.56 0.75
C PHE A 60 3.16 19.02 -0.44
N ILE A 61 3.21 18.20 -1.50
CA ILE A 61 4.00 18.52 -2.70
C ILE A 61 3.07 18.95 -3.85
N LYS A 62 3.31 20.15 -4.39
CA LYS A 62 2.52 20.70 -5.51
C LYS A 62 3.14 20.34 -6.87
N GLY A 63 2.36 19.71 -7.74
CA GLY A 63 2.81 19.37 -9.10
C GLY A 63 1.69 19.21 -10.13
N HIS A 64 0.70 18.35 -9.85
CA HIS A 64 -0.39 18.13 -10.79
C HIS A 64 -1.35 19.31 -10.87
N LYS A 65 -1.79 19.61 -12.10
CA LYS A 65 -2.74 20.70 -12.37
C LYS A 65 -4.21 20.27 -12.25
N ARG A 66 -4.45 18.97 -12.17
CA ARG A 66 -5.79 18.35 -12.09
C ARG A 66 -5.76 17.20 -11.09
N ALA A 67 -6.91 16.58 -10.88
CA ALA A 67 -7.05 15.43 -10.00
C ALA A 67 -6.13 14.28 -10.42
N ILE A 68 -5.41 13.74 -9.43
CA ILE A 68 -4.63 12.51 -9.55
C ILE A 68 -5.61 11.34 -9.71
N THR A 69 -5.35 10.49 -10.68
CA THR A 69 -6.19 9.32 -11.00
C THR A 69 -5.58 8.02 -10.53
N HIS A 70 -4.25 7.94 -10.52
CA HIS A 70 -3.53 6.74 -10.11
C HIS A 70 -2.18 7.09 -9.49
N LEU A 71 -1.67 6.19 -8.67
CA LEU A 71 -0.39 6.30 -7.99
C LEU A 71 0.20 4.90 -7.81
N GLU A 72 1.48 4.75 -8.08
CA GLU A 72 2.19 3.46 -8.01
C GLU A 72 3.60 3.65 -7.47
N TRP A 73 4.01 2.71 -6.60
CA TRP A 73 5.35 2.66 -6.02
C TRP A 73 6.32 1.99 -6.98
N LEU A 74 7.49 2.60 -7.15
CA LEU A 74 8.58 1.97 -7.90
C LEU A 74 9.27 0.90 -7.04
N PRO A 75 9.76 -0.19 -7.67
CA PRO A 75 10.47 -1.26 -6.96
C PRO A 75 11.75 -0.68 -6.34
N GLY A 76 11.73 -0.50 -5.01
CA GLY A 76 12.77 0.21 -4.27
C GLY A 76 12.24 1.19 -3.23
N ASN A 77 10.93 1.45 -3.19
CA ASN A 77 10.22 2.28 -2.19
C ASN A 77 10.78 3.70 -2.01
N ARG A 78 11.67 4.15 -2.90
CA ARG A 78 12.27 5.48 -2.89
C ARG A 78 11.49 6.47 -3.73
N GLN A 79 10.89 5.96 -4.81
CA GLN A 79 10.22 6.78 -5.79
C GLN A 79 8.77 6.34 -5.97
N LEU A 80 7.95 7.33 -6.30
CA LEU A 80 6.51 7.18 -6.46
C LEU A 80 6.09 7.82 -7.78
N MET A 81 5.32 7.12 -8.61
CA MET A 81 4.76 7.72 -9.82
C MET A 81 3.30 8.05 -9.61
N THR A 82 2.88 9.23 -10.06
CA THR A 82 1.48 9.65 -10.08
C THR A 82 1.04 10.00 -11.49
N SER A 83 -0.18 9.59 -11.83
CA SER A 83 -0.87 9.95 -13.06
C SER A 83 -2.07 10.83 -12.77
N SER A 84 -2.37 11.74 -13.70
CA SER A 84 -3.40 12.76 -13.49
C SER A 84 -4.14 13.09 -14.78
N LYS A 85 -5.34 13.66 -14.63
CA LYS A 85 -6.19 14.15 -15.74
C LYS A 85 -5.60 15.35 -16.50
N ASP A 86 -4.42 15.84 -16.09
CA ASP A 86 -3.64 16.84 -16.84
C ASP A 86 -2.77 16.21 -17.95
N CYS A 87 -2.90 14.89 -18.15
CA CYS A 87 -2.14 14.08 -19.11
C CYS A 87 -0.63 14.11 -18.85
N ASN A 88 -0.22 14.37 -17.61
CA ASN A 88 1.18 14.31 -17.19
C ASN A 88 1.38 13.19 -16.18
N LEU A 89 2.60 12.64 -16.22
CA LEU A 89 3.11 11.74 -15.20
C LEU A 89 4.16 12.50 -14.40
N ILE A 90 4.10 12.38 -13.07
CA ILE A 90 5.12 12.94 -12.19
C ILE A 90 5.71 11.80 -11.38
N MET A 91 7.04 11.73 -11.36
CA MET A 91 7.76 10.86 -10.46
C MET A 91 8.23 11.69 -9.27
N TRP A 92 7.96 11.22 -8.07
CA TRP A 92 8.35 11.86 -6.83
C TRP A 92 9.50 11.06 -6.24
N ASP A 93 10.53 11.76 -5.79
CA ASP A 93 11.57 11.18 -4.97
C ASP A 93 11.31 11.59 -3.53
N LEU A 94 11.13 10.59 -2.65
CA LEU A 94 10.72 10.82 -1.27
C LEU A 94 11.87 11.26 -0.37
N GLU A 95 13.11 10.90 -0.73
CA GLU A 95 14.30 11.28 0.03
C GLU A 95 14.61 12.76 -0.16
N SER A 96 14.54 13.23 -1.41
CA SER A 96 14.77 14.63 -1.75
C SER A 96 13.51 15.51 -1.68
N GLN A 97 12.34 14.89 -1.46
CA GLN A 97 11.01 15.55 -1.51
C GLN A 97 10.78 16.35 -2.80
N ALA A 98 11.42 15.92 -3.89
CA ALA A 98 11.43 16.63 -5.15
C ALA A 98 10.59 15.91 -6.22
N LYS A 99 10.13 16.69 -7.20
CA LYS A 99 9.40 16.17 -8.35
C LYS A 99 10.31 16.07 -9.57
N LEU A 100 10.30 14.91 -10.19
CA LEU A 100 10.86 14.62 -11.49
C LEU A 100 9.69 14.64 -12.49
N PHE A 101 9.63 15.71 -13.27
CA PHE A 101 8.51 15.98 -14.17
C PHE A 101 8.72 15.31 -15.52
N PHE A 102 7.87 14.35 -15.88
CA PHE A 102 7.83 13.76 -17.20
C PHE A 102 6.72 14.40 -18.01
N LYS A 103 7.08 15.30 -18.93
CA LYS A 103 6.12 15.94 -19.82
C LYS A 103 5.73 14.95 -20.91
N GLY A 104 4.46 14.54 -20.93
CA GLY A 104 3.92 13.77 -22.05
C GLY A 104 3.82 14.64 -23.30
N GLU A 105 4.31 14.16 -24.43
CA GLU A 105 4.05 14.78 -25.73
C GLU A 105 2.60 14.52 -26.14
N LYS A 106 1.85 15.58 -26.42
CA LYS A 106 0.46 15.48 -26.88
C LYS A 106 0.45 15.15 -28.36
N PHE A 107 0.42 13.87 -28.71
CA PHE A 107 0.18 13.44 -30.09
C PHE A 107 -1.31 13.52 -30.44
N ASN A 108 -1.83 14.75 -30.64
CA ASN A 108 -3.11 14.93 -31.32
C ASN A 108 -2.87 14.76 -32.83
N ARG A 109 -2.90 13.52 -33.31
CA ARG A 109 -3.01 13.26 -34.75
C ARG A 109 -4.46 13.52 -35.14
N ALA A 110 -4.73 14.71 -35.68
CA ALA A 110 -5.96 14.91 -36.43
C ALA A 110 -5.93 13.90 -37.59
N ILE A 111 -6.89 12.98 -37.61
CA ILE A 111 -7.13 12.13 -38.77
C ILE A 111 -7.70 13.07 -39.83
N GLN A 112 -6.89 13.38 -40.83
CA GLN A 112 -7.25 14.19 -41.98
C GLN A 112 -7.87 13.31 -43.06
#